data_AF-A0A849RFL4-F1
#
_entry.id   AF-A0A849RFL4-F1
#
_cell.length_a   1.000
_cell.length_b   1.000
_cell.length_c   1.000
_cell.angle_alpha   90.00
_cell.angle_beta   90.00
_cell.angle_gamma   90.00
#
_symmetry.space_group_name_H-M   'P 1'
#
loop_
_entity.id
_entity.type
_entity.pdbx_description
1 polymer ?
#
loop_
_entity_poly.entity_id
_entity_poly.type
_entity_poly.pdbx_seq_one_letter_code
_entity_poly.pdbx_strand_id
1 'polypeptide(L)'
;GGAFAGLDKVIKARSEKGGIGFSADVKAKDETKNVGQLFAEVESEDLIKYGLIPEFVGRLPVVATLDELDEAALIKILTEPKNALIKQYQHLFEMEGAELEFREESLGAIARKSMERKTGARGLRTIVENVLLNTMYELPSADNISKVVVDEGVIMGESEPYLVYETEKIKA
;
A
#
# COMPACT_ATOMS: atom_id res chain seq x y z
N GLY A 1 -4.75 -15.42 10.16
CA GLY A 1 -4.37 -14.03 10.47
C GLY A 1 -5.61 -13.15 10.41
N GLY A 2 -5.58 -12.00 11.08
CA GLY A 2 -6.67 -11.02 11.12
C GLY A 2 -6.10 -9.61 11.32
N ALA A 3 -6.91 -8.56 11.06
CA ALA A 3 -6.47 -7.17 11.17
C ALA A 3 -6.57 -6.59 12.59
N PHE A 4 -7.27 -7.28 13.51
CA PHE A 4 -7.40 -6.95 14.95
C PHE A 4 -7.52 -5.44 15.27
N ALA A 5 -8.42 -4.74 14.58
CA ALA A 5 -8.59 -3.29 14.75
C ALA A 5 -9.02 -2.96 16.19
N GLY A 6 -8.29 -2.06 16.85
CA GLY A 6 -8.54 -1.69 18.25
C GLY A 6 -7.79 -2.53 19.28
N LEU A 7 -7.07 -3.58 18.87
CA LEU A 7 -6.19 -4.34 19.76
C LEU A 7 -5.04 -3.47 20.29
N ASP A 8 -4.58 -2.50 19.51
CA ASP A 8 -3.58 -1.49 19.88
C ASP A 8 -3.97 -0.76 21.17
N LYS A 9 -5.26 -0.41 21.31
CA LYS A 9 -5.80 0.24 22.51
C LYS A 9 -5.79 -0.66 23.73
N VAL A 10 -6.05 -1.96 23.55
CA VAL A 10 -6.04 -2.95 24.63
C VAL A 10 -4.61 -3.15 25.15
N ILE A 11 -3.65 -3.33 24.24
CA ILE A 11 -2.23 -3.47 24.56
C ILE A 11 -1.71 -2.20 25.25
N LYS A 12 -2.07 -1.02 24.73
CA LYS A 12 -1.70 0.28 25.33
C LYS A 12 -2.28 0.43 26.73
N ALA A 13 -3.54 0.08 26.95
CA ALA A 13 -4.18 0.12 28.27
C ALA A 13 -3.53 -0.82 29.30
N ARG A 14 -2.96 -1.94 28.86
CA ARG A 14 -2.14 -2.82 29.73
C ARG A 14 -0.79 -2.17 30.06
N SER A 15 -0.10 -1.66 29.04
CA SER A 15 1.30 -1.22 29.14
C SER A 15 1.45 0.15 29.80
N GLU A 16 0.46 1.02 29.67
CA GLU A 16 0.42 2.39 30.21
C GLU A 16 -0.47 2.52 31.46
N LYS A 17 -0.61 1.47 32.27
CA LYS A 17 -1.35 1.57 33.55
C LYS A 17 -0.71 2.60 34.48
N GLY A 18 -1.20 3.84 34.44
CA GLY A 18 -0.93 4.88 35.42
C GLY A 18 -1.98 4.85 36.54
N GLY A 19 -1.54 5.06 37.79
CA GLY A 19 -2.46 5.24 38.92
C GLY A 19 -3.05 6.65 38.96
N ILE A 20 -4.23 6.81 39.54
CA ILE A 20 -4.76 8.12 39.94
C ILE A 20 -4.45 8.29 41.43
N GLY A 21 -3.58 9.23 41.79
CA GLY A 21 -3.23 9.52 43.18
C GLY A 21 -1.94 10.32 43.34
N PHE A 22 -1.78 11.00 44.47
CA PHE A 22 -0.61 11.85 44.78
C PHE A 22 0.75 11.12 44.78
N SER A 23 0.74 9.79 44.85
CA SER A 23 1.93 8.92 44.77
C SER A 23 1.93 8.00 43.55
N ALA A 24 1.08 8.25 42.56
CA ALA A 24 1.03 7.43 41.36
C ALA A 24 2.18 7.81 40.42
N ASP A 25 2.91 6.79 39.97
CA ASP A 25 3.94 6.94 38.94
C ASP A 25 3.23 7.19 37.60
N VAL A 26 3.11 8.48 37.26
CA VAL A 26 2.52 8.91 35.99
C VAL A 26 3.57 8.69 34.91
N LYS A 27 3.59 7.47 34.35
CA LYS A 27 4.34 7.24 33.12
C LYS A 27 3.80 8.19 32.06
N ALA A 28 4.66 9.05 31.52
CA ALA A 28 4.32 9.87 30.36
C ALA A 28 3.79 8.94 29.26
N LYS A 29 2.63 9.25 28.71
CA LYS A 29 2.08 8.51 27.56
C LYS A 29 3.12 8.58 26.46
N ASP A 30 3.66 7.44 26.09
CA ASP A 30 4.66 7.39 25.06
C ASP A 30 3.93 7.38 23.71
N GLU A 31 3.63 8.56 23.20
CA GLU A 31 2.97 8.73 21.90
C GLU A 31 3.87 8.31 20.73
N THR A 32 5.13 7.94 20.99
CA THR A 32 6.09 7.56 19.95
C THR A 32 6.00 6.12 19.49
N LYS A 33 5.31 5.22 20.22
CA LYS A 33 5.16 3.82 19.80
C LYS A 33 4.19 3.69 18.63
N ASN A 34 4.71 3.32 17.46
CA ASN A 34 3.91 2.95 16.29
C ASN A 34 3.13 1.63 16.57
N VAL A 35 1.97 1.45 15.93
CA VAL A 35 1.09 0.27 16.03
C VAL A 35 1.86 -1.05 15.87
N GLY A 36 2.81 -1.13 14.94
CA GLY A 36 3.63 -2.34 14.74
C GLY A 36 4.44 -2.74 15.98
N GLN A 37 5.01 -1.75 16.68
CA GLN A 37 5.78 -1.97 17.91
C GLN A 37 4.87 -2.37 19.08
N LEU A 38 3.68 -1.79 19.17
CA LEU A 38 2.67 -2.22 20.14
C LEU A 38 2.27 -3.68 19.89
N PHE A 39 2.05 -4.06 18.64
CA PHE A 39 1.65 -5.43 18.31
C PHE A 39 2.76 -6.44 18.64
N ALA A 40 4.04 -6.07 18.48
CA ALA A 40 5.16 -6.92 18.88
C ALA A 40 5.17 -7.27 20.38
N GLU A 41 4.54 -6.46 21.23
CA GLU A 41 4.40 -6.68 22.67
C GLU A 41 3.09 -7.42 23.05
N VAL A 42 2.33 -7.95 22.08
CA VAL A 42 1.04 -8.60 22.36
C VAL A 42 1.19 -9.85 23.23
N GLU A 43 0.32 -9.99 24.23
CA GLU A 43 0.21 -11.19 25.07
C GLU A 43 -1.17 -11.84 24.94
N SER A 44 -1.26 -13.11 25.37
CA SER A 44 -2.51 -13.87 25.36
C SER A 44 -3.66 -13.18 26.14
N GLU A 45 -3.35 -12.45 27.21
CA GLU A 45 -4.36 -11.70 27.98
C GLU A 45 -5.00 -10.57 27.16
N ASP A 46 -4.24 -9.91 26.28
CA ASP A 46 -4.77 -8.85 25.41
C ASP A 46 -5.75 -9.42 24.40
N LEU A 47 -5.43 -10.58 23.83
CA LEU A 47 -6.29 -11.31 22.90
C LEU A 47 -7.61 -11.73 23.55
N ILE A 48 -7.55 -12.16 24.81
CA ILE A 48 -8.75 -12.52 25.59
C ILE A 48 -9.60 -11.27 25.87
N LYS A 49 -8.99 -10.18 26.33
CA LYS A 49 -9.69 -8.90 26.57
C LYS A 49 -10.27 -8.29 25.30
N TYR A 50 -9.63 -8.50 24.16
CA TYR A 50 -10.13 -8.10 22.86
C TYR A 50 -11.40 -8.87 22.45
N GLY A 51 -11.61 -10.06 23.01
CA GLY A 51 -12.84 -10.85 22.83
C GLY A 51 -12.62 -12.27 22.31
N LEU A 52 -11.38 -12.74 22.20
CA LEU A 52 -11.11 -14.14 21.87
C LEU A 52 -11.29 -15.03 23.11
N ILE A 53 -11.84 -16.23 22.93
CA ILE A 53 -12.02 -17.17 24.05
C ILE A 53 -10.69 -17.82 24.45
N PRO A 54 -10.44 -18.08 25.75
CA PRO A 54 -9.16 -18.61 26.24
C PRO A 54 -8.75 -19.95 25.60
N GLU A 55 -9.70 -20.84 25.35
CA GLU A 55 -9.45 -22.15 24.73
C GLU A 55 -8.95 -22.02 23.29
N PHE A 56 -9.39 -20.98 22.59
CA PHE A 56 -8.96 -20.69 21.22
C PHE A 56 -7.56 -20.08 21.20
N VAL A 57 -7.29 -19.11 22.09
CA VAL A 57 -5.95 -18.51 22.24
C VAL A 57 -4.92 -19.56 22.66
N GLY A 58 -5.28 -20.48 23.56
CA GLY A 58 -4.39 -21.58 23.99
C GLY A 58 -4.02 -22.56 22.89
N ARG A 59 -4.75 -22.60 21.76
CA ARG A 59 -4.44 -23.41 20.58
C ARG A 59 -3.56 -22.67 19.55
N LEU A 60 -3.20 -21.41 19.80
CA LEU A 60 -2.35 -20.59 18.94
C LEU A 60 -1.00 -20.35 19.62
N PRO A 61 -0.09 -21.35 19.65
CA PRO A 61 1.20 -21.26 20.35
C PRO A 61 2.19 -20.28 19.68
N VAL A 62 1.90 -19.82 18.46
CA VAL A 62 2.77 -18.93 17.70
C VAL A 62 1.98 -17.67 17.33
N VAL A 63 2.50 -16.53 17.74
CA VAL A 63 2.00 -15.20 17.36
C VAL A 63 3.06 -14.53 16.50
N ALA A 64 2.65 -14.04 15.34
CA ALA A 64 3.50 -13.25 14.45
C ALA A 64 2.76 -11.96 14.11
N THR A 65 3.46 -10.85 14.21
CA THR A 65 2.93 -9.51 13.95
C THR A 65 3.46 -9.01 12.62
N LEU A 66 2.72 -8.11 12.00
CA LEU A 66 3.10 -7.48 10.74
C LEU A 66 3.21 -5.99 10.98
N ASP A 67 4.27 -5.39 10.45
CA ASP A 67 4.43 -3.95 10.46
C ASP A 67 3.45 -3.28 9.48
N GLU A 68 3.11 -2.03 9.76
CA GLU A 68 2.35 -1.21 8.83
C GLU A 68 3.17 -0.93 7.57
N LEU A 69 2.49 -0.87 6.42
CA LEU A 69 3.13 -0.55 5.15
C LEU A 69 3.44 0.95 5.09
N ASP A 70 4.71 1.29 4.93
CA ASP A 70 5.17 2.63 4.61
C ASP A 70 5.19 2.87 3.09
N GLU A 71 5.48 4.12 2.69
CA GLU A 71 5.55 4.52 1.29
C GLU A 71 6.58 3.69 0.50
N ALA A 72 7.76 3.46 1.09
CA ALA A 72 8.82 2.67 0.47
C ALA A 72 8.38 1.21 0.24
N ALA A 73 7.71 0.58 1.20
CA ALA A 73 7.17 -0.77 1.06
C ALA A 73 6.11 -0.85 -0.03
N LEU A 74 5.25 0.17 -0.15
CA LEU A 74 4.25 0.23 -1.23
C LEU A 74 4.90 0.36 -2.62
N ILE A 75 5.93 1.19 -2.75
CA ILE A 75 6.70 1.30 -4.00
C ILE A 75 7.35 -0.04 -4.34
N LYS A 76 7.94 -0.73 -3.36
CA LYS A 76 8.50 -2.08 -3.58
C LYS A 76 7.43 -3.06 -4.04
N ILE A 77 6.25 -3.05 -3.43
CA ILE A 77 5.13 -3.91 -3.84
C ILE A 77 4.71 -3.63 -5.30
N LEU A 78 4.76 -2.37 -5.74
CA LEU A 78 4.44 -1.98 -7.12
C LEU A 78 5.46 -2.50 -8.16
N THR A 79 6.74 -2.66 -7.80
CA THR A 79 7.83 -2.86 -8.76
C THR A 79 8.66 -4.14 -8.57
N GLU A 80 8.97 -4.55 -7.35
CA GLU A 80 9.93 -5.62 -7.08
C GLU A 80 9.38 -7.03 -7.27
N PRO A 81 8.19 -7.41 -6.75
CA PRO A 81 7.68 -8.77 -6.85
C PRO A 81 7.68 -9.31 -8.27
N LYS A 82 7.79 -10.64 -8.41
CA LYS A 82 7.71 -11.30 -9.73
C LYS A 82 6.39 -10.95 -10.43
N ASN A 83 5.31 -10.90 -9.67
CA ASN A 83 3.97 -10.55 -10.14
C ASN A 83 3.59 -9.11 -9.69
N ALA A 84 4.54 -8.17 -9.72
CA ALA A 84 4.26 -6.79 -9.34
C ALA A 84 3.26 -6.13 -10.29
N LEU A 85 2.49 -5.17 -9.77
CA LEU A 85 1.38 -4.57 -10.52
C LEU A 85 1.84 -3.84 -11.78
N ILE A 86 2.95 -3.09 -11.68
CA ILE A 86 3.51 -2.36 -12.83
C ILE A 86 3.93 -3.34 -13.93
N LYS A 87 4.60 -4.44 -13.57
CA LYS A 87 4.98 -5.49 -14.54
C LYS A 87 3.79 -6.14 -15.23
N GLN A 88 2.66 -6.31 -14.53
CA GLN A 88 1.43 -6.84 -15.12
C GLN A 88 0.90 -5.90 -16.21
N TYR A 89 0.83 -4.59 -15.94
CA TYR A 89 0.36 -3.61 -16.93
C TYR A 89 1.36 -3.38 -18.06
N GLN A 90 2.66 -3.41 -17.77
CA GLN A 90 3.70 -3.35 -18.81
C GLN A 90 3.55 -4.49 -19.80
N HIS A 91 3.36 -5.71 -19.32
CA HIS A 91 3.15 -6.85 -20.20
C HIS A 91 1.83 -6.77 -20.97
N LEU A 92 0.76 -6.25 -20.34
CA LEU A 92 -0.51 -6.03 -21.03
C LEU A 92 -0.39 -5.04 -22.19
N PHE A 93 0.33 -3.93 -22.00
CA PHE A 93 0.58 -2.95 -23.07
C PHE A 93 1.50 -3.52 -24.15
N GLU A 94 2.50 -4.33 -23.77
CA GLU A 94 3.39 -5.00 -24.71
C GLU A 94 2.63 -5.96 -25.65
N MET A 95 1.59 -6.64 -25.14
CA MET A 95 0.70 -7.47 -25.96
C MET A 95 -0.08 -6.67 -27.00
N GLU A 96 -0.36 -5.39 -26.75
CA GLU A 96 -1.00 -4.45 -27.67
C GLU A 96 0.02 -3.67 -28.53
N GLY A 97 1.31 -4.01 -28.44
CA GLY A 97 2.37 -3.40 -29.25
C GLY A 97 2.91 -2.06 -28.73
N ALA A 98 2.61 -1.67 -27.49
CA ALA A 98 3.11 -0.43 -26.89
C ALA A 98 3.93 -0.68 -25.62
N GLU A 99 4.93 0.15 -25.37
CA GLU A 99 5.69 0.15 -24.11
C GLU A 99 4.99 1.01 -23.05
N LEU A 100 4.93 0.56 -21.79
CA LEU A 100 4.43 1.37 -20.67
C LEU A 100 5.56 1.72 -19.70
N GLU A 101 5.79 3.01 -19.49
CA GLU A 101 6.79 3.53 -18.55
C GLU A 101 6.13 4.34 -17.44
N PHE A 102 6.44 3.98 -16.20
CA PHE A 102 6.13 4.78 -15.02
C PHE A 102 7.40 5.48 -14.56
N ARG A 103 7.34 6.81 -14.44
CA ARG A 103 8.45 7.56 -13.84
C ARG A 103 8.51 7.36 -12.33
N GLU A 104 9.68 7.54 -11.73
CA GLU A 104 9.91 7.26 -10.31
C GLU A 104 8.98 8.09 -9.41
N GLU A 105 8.76 9.36 -9.74
CA GLU A 105 7.85 10.26 -9.03
C GLU A 105 6.40 9.77 -9.04
N SER A 106 5.97 9.11 -10.13
CA SER A 106 4.60 8.57 -10.25
C SER A 106 4.38 7.41 -9.27
N LEU A 107 5.40 6.59 -9.02
CA LEU A 107 5.32 5.46 -8.08
C LEU A 107 5.14 5.97 -6.64
N GLY A 108 5.87 7.02 -6.27
CA GLY A 108 5.70 7.70 -4.98
C GLY A 108 4.30 8.31 -4.84
N ALA A 109 3.81 8.98 -5.89
CA ALA A 109 2.46 9.55 -5.90
C ALA A 109 1.37 8.48 -5.71
N ILE A 110 1.50 7.32 -6.36
CA ILE A 110 0.56 6.19 -6.19
C ILE A 110 0.58 5.70 -4.74
N ALA A 111 1.77 5.53 -4.16
CA ALA A 111 1.94 5.07 -2.79
C ALA A 111 1.29 6.03 -1.78
N ARG A 112 1.61 7.33 -1.85
CA ARG A 112 1.02 8.38 -1.00
C ARG A 112 -0.50 8.40 -1.10
N LYS A 113 -1.04 8.40 -2.33
CA LYS A 113 -2.49 8.40 -2.58
C LYS A 113 -3.18 7.15 -2.00
N SER A 114 -2.51 5.99 -1.99
CA SER A 114 -3.05 4.75 -1.38
C SER A 114 -3.07 4.82 0.14
N MET A 115 -2.04 5.41 0.75
CA MET A 115 -1.94 5.64 2.19
C MET A 115 -3.00 6.62 2.68
N GLU A 116 -3.20 7.74 1.98
CA GLU A 116 -4.25 8.73 2.28
C GLU A 116 -5.65 8.10 2.29
N ARG A 117 -5.91 7.18 1.35
CA ARG A 117 -7.16 6.43 1.27
C ARG A 117 -7.31 5.34 2.34
N LYS A 118 -6.28 5.09 3.17
CA LYS A 118 -6.23 4.05 4.20
C LYS A 118 -6.55 2.64 3.67
N THR A 119 -6.15 2.37 2.43
CA THR A 119 -6.39 1.09 1.76
C THR A 119 -5.14 0.21 1.65
N GLY A 120 -3.96 0.76 1.97
CA GLY A 120 -2.68 0.05 1.95
C GLY A 120 -2.38 -0.55 0.57
N ALA A 121 -1.81 -1.76 0.53
CA ALA A 121 -1.48 -2.41 -0.75
C ALA A 121 -2.70 -2.74 -1.64
N ARG A 122 -3.90 -2.89 -1.05
CA ARG A 122 -5.12 -3.20 -1.84
C ARG A 122 -5.54 -2.03 -2.73
N GLY A 123 -5.31 -0.80 -2.29
CA GLY A 123 -5.69 0.41 -3.04
C GLY A 123 -4.85 0.68 -4.27
N LEU A 124 -3.63 0.13 -4.32
CA LEU A 124 -2.68 0.37 -5.41
C LEU A 124 -3.25 -0.01 -6.77
N ARG A 125 -3.91 -1.18 -6.87
CA ARG A 125 -4.53 -1.64 -8.12
C ARG A 125 -5.56 -0.64 -8.63
N THR A 126 -6.48 -0.22 -7.77
CA THR A 126 -7.54 0.72 -8.14
C THR A 126 -6.98 2.06 -8.61
N ILE A 127 -5.89 2.55 -8.01
CA ILE A 127 -5.27 3.82 -8.43
C ILE A 127 -4.69 3.68 -9.85
N VAL A 128 -3.89 2.65 -10.09
CA VAL A 128 -3.27 2.41 -11.40
C VAL A 128 -4.31 2.15 -12.49
N GLU A 129 -5.31 1.33 -12.18
CA GLU A 129 -6.38 0.98 -13.14
C GLU A 129 -7.18 2.19 -13.57
N ASN A 130 -7.55 3.08 -12.64
CA ASN A 130 -8.25 4.31 -12.97
C ASN A 130 -7.43 5.24 -13.88
N VAL A 131 -6.11 5.31 -13.65
CA VAL A 131 -5.21 6.15 -14.46
C VAL A 131 -5.07 5.59 -15.88
N LEU A 132 -4.96 4.27 -16.02
CA LEU A 132 -4.74 3.63 -17.31
C LEU A 132 -6.03 3.32 -18.07
N LEU A 133 -7.21 3.47 -17.45
CA LEU A 133 -8.49 3.03 -18.02
C LEU A 133 -8.76 3.60 -19.42
N ASN A 134 -8.64 4.92 -19.56
CA ASN A 134 -8.87 5.60 -20.85
C ASN A 134 -7.83 5.17 -21.88
N THR A 135 -6.55 5.14 -21.51
CA THR A 135 -5.47 4.74 -22.42
C THR A 135 -5.64 3.29 -22.88
N MET A 136 -5.99 2.36 -21.98
CA MET A 136 -6.25 0.96 -22.35
C MET A 136 -7.47 0.80 -23.26
N TYR A 137 -8.46 1.70 -23.15
CA TYR A 137 -9.62 1.70 -24.05
C TYR A 137 -9.26 2.19 -25.45
N GLU A 138 -8.42 3.23 -25.55
CA GLU A 138 -8.03 3.84 -26.82
C GLU A 138 -6.92 3.08 -27.54
N LEU A 139 -6.00 2.44 -26.80
CA LEU A 139 -4.80 1.79 -27.34
C LEU A 139 -5.09 0.80 -28.48
N PRO A 140 -6.09 -0.10 -28.40
CA PRO A 140 -6.36 -1.05 -29.48
C PRO A 140 -6.87 -0.41 -30.78
N SER A 141 -7.36 0.83 -30.70
CA SER A 141 -7.91 1.58 -31.85
C SER A 141 -6.97 2.69 -32.33
N ALA A 142 -5.87 2.93 -31.63
CA ALA A 142 -4.93 4.00 -31.94
C ALA A 142 -3.81 3.50 -32.84
N ASP A 143 -3.63 4.17 -33.98
CA ASP A 143 -2.53 3.85 -34.89
C ASP A 143 -1.19 4.38 -34.36
N ASN A 144 -0.15 3.56 -34.46
CA ASN A 144 1.26 3.92 -34.22
C ASN A 144 1.63 4.39 -32.80
N ILE A 145 0.87 4.05 -31.76
CA ILE A 145 1.36 4.31 -30.38
C ILE A 145 2.48 3.31 -30.07
N SER A 146 3.68 3.83 -29.84
CA SER A 146 4.87 3.03 -29.50
C SER A 146 5.12 2.98 -28.00
N LYS A 147 4.78 4.04 -27.27
CA LYS A 147 5.06 4.15 -25.84
C LYS A 147 4.09 5.08 -25.11
N VAL A 148 3.76 4.71 -23.88
CA VAL A 148 2.92 5.46 -22.94
C VAL A 148 3.75 5.76 -21.71
N VAL A 149 3.81 7.04 -21.32
CA VAL A 149 4.57 7.50 -20.15
C VAL A 149 3.63 8.11 -19.12
N VAL A 150 3.72 7.61 -17.89
CA VAL A 150 2.95 8.08 -16.73
C VAL A 150 3.88 8.81 -15.75
N ASP A 151 3.54 10.05 -15.45
CA ASP A 151 4.23 10.90 -14.47
C ASP A 151 3.37 11.15 -13.22
N GLU A 152 3.87 11.96 -12.28
CA GLU A 152 3.12 12.30 -11.07
C GLU A 152 1.83 13.09 -11.35
N GLY A 153 1.82 14.01 -12.31
CA GLY A 153 0.66 14.83 -12.65
C GLY A 153 -0.52 13.98 -13.12
N VAL A 154 -0.23 12.93 -13.89
CA VAL A 154 -1.23 11.93 -14.31
C VAL A 154 -1.83 11.20 -13.11
N ILE A 155 -1.01 10.81 -12.13
CA ILE A 155 -1.51 10.16 -10.90
C ILE A 155 -2.38 11.10 -10.08
N MET A 156 -2.05 12.39 -10.05
CA MET A 156 -2.84 13.42 -9.37
C MET A 156 -4.14 13.78 -10.11
N GLY A 157 -4.23 13.44 -11.41
CA GLY A 157 -5.37 13.78 -12.26
C GLY A 157 -5.29 15.19 -12.85
N GLU A 158 -4.08 15.75 -12.91
CA GLU A 158 -3.80 17.09 -13.45
C GLU A 158 -3.51 17.07 -14.95
N SER A 159 -3.13 15.91 -15.49
CA SER A 159 -2.81 15.71 -16.90
C SER A 159 -3.16 14.28 -17.37
N GLU A 160 -3.16 14.08 -18.69
CA GLU A 160 -3.33 12.77 -19.31
C GLU A 160 -1.97 12.11 -19.60
N PRO A 161 -1.91 10.75 -19.66
CA PRO A 161 -0.67 10.05 -20.02
C PRO A 161 -0.06 10.52 -21.34
N TYR A 162 1.26 10.63 -21.38
CA TYR A 162 1.96 11.02 -22.61
C TYR A 162 2.03 9.85 -23.58
N LEU A 163 1.51 10.05 -24.79
CA LEU A 163 1.53 9.08 -25.87
C LEU A 163 2.64 9.42 -26.87
N VAL A 164 3.54 8.48 -27.12
CA VAL A 164 4.65 8.60 -28.07
C VAL A 164 4.33 7.77 -29.30
N TYR A 165 4.27 8.43 -30.45
CA TYR A 165 3.94 7.80 -31.72
C TYR A 165 5.20 7.44 -32.51
N GLU A 166 5.24 6.25 -33.11
CA GLU A 166 6.32 5.90 -34.03
C GLU A 166 6.16 6.69 -35.33
N THR A 167 7.18 7.44 -35.71
CA THR A 167 7.18 8.13 -37.01
C THR A 167 7.67 7.14 -38.05
N GLU A 168 6.85 6.85 -39.07
CA GLU A 168 7.32 6.04 -40.21
C GLU A 168 8.60 6.65 -40.78
N LYS A 169 9.71 5.91 -40.72
CA LYS A 169 10.93 6.28 -41.44
C LYS A 169 10.59 6.35 -42.92
N ILE A 170 10.51 7.57 -43.46
CA ILE A 170 10.51 7.80 -44.90
C ILE A 170 11.77 7.13 -45.45
N LYS A 171 11.61 5.95 -46.06
CA LYS A 171 12.70 5.30 -46.81
C LYS A 171 13.00 6.20 -48.01
N ALA A 172 14.16 6.85 -47.96
CA ALA A 172 14.76 7.55 -49.10
C ALA A 172 15.25 6.54 -50.15
#